data_AF-A0A6C0QR23-F1
#
_entry.id   AF-A0A6C0QR23-F1
#
_cell.length_a   1.000
_cell.length_b   1.000
_cell.length_c   1.000
_cell.angle_alpha   90.00
_cell.angle_beta   90.00
_cell.angle_gamma   90.00
#
_symmetry.space_group_name_H-M   'P 1'
#
loop_
_entity.id
_entity.type
_entity.pdbx_description
1 polymer ?
#
loop_
_entity_poly.entity_id
_entity_poly.type
_entity_poly.pdbx_seq_one_letter_code
_entity_poly.pdbx_strand_id
1 'polypeptide(L)'
;MNITLDLTSQLKEQLDKDIKESVIKAIDGLVAEDRIMTKKEVATFFQVSIPTLEAMMCDGLPYFKRGQVVRFLYSQVVDWVKTKTKTKTEKNAYHIG
;
A
#
# COMPACT_ATOMS: atom_id res chain seq x y z
N MET A 1 -32.86 41.21 -5.66
CA MET A 1 -32.77 39.89 -4.97
C MET A 1 -31.57 39.16 -5.56
N ASN A 2 -30.47 39.01 -4.82
CA ASN A 2 -29.30 38.19 -5.24
C ASN A 2 -28.41 37.72 -4.07
N ILE A 3 -28.68 38.16 -2.83
CA ILE A 3 -27.88 37.84 -1.64
C ILE A 3 -27.88 36.33 -1.34
N THR A 4 -28.97 35.62 -1.63
CA THR A 4 -29.09 34.17 -1.41
C THR A 4 -28.26 33.34 -2.38
N LEU A 5 -28.07 33.78 -3.63
CA LEU A 5 -27.20 33.12 -4.61
C LEU A 5 -25.72 33.32 -4.30
N ASP A 6 -25.36 34.49 -3.77
CA ASP A 6 -24.00 34.83 -3.36
C ASP A 6 -23.57 34.03 -2.12
N LEU A 7 -24.42 34.00 -1.08
CA LEU A 7 -24.16 33.23 0.14
C LEU A 7 -24.05 31.72 -0.11
N THR A 8 -24.90 31.16 -0.98
CA THR A 8 -24.84 29.73 -1.31
C THR A 8 -23.57 29.38 -2.09
N SER A 9 -23.09 30.28 -2.94
CA SER A 9 -21.83 30.12 -3.67
C SER A 9 -20.62 30.16 -2.72
N GLN A 10 -20.60 31.13 -1.80
CA GLN A 10 -19.55 31.25 -0.78
C GLN A 10 -19.52 30.03 0.16
N LEU A 11 -20.69 29.53 0.57
CA LEU A 11 -20.78 28.34 1.42
C LEU A 11 -20.22 27.09 0.71
N LYS A 12 -20.51 26.96 -0.59
CA LYS A 12 -20.02 25.85 -1.41
C LYS A 12 -18.50 25.91 -1.57
N GLU A 13 -17.96 27.08 -1.86
CA GLU A 13 -16.50 27.25 -1.99
C GLU A 13 -15.76 26.94 -0.69
N GLN A 14 -16.31 27.40 0.45
CA GLN A 14 -15.73 27.11 1.75
C GLN A 14 -15.80 25.61 2.06
N LEU A 15 -16.93 24.96 1.79
CA LEU A 15 -17.10 23.52 1.99
C LEU A 15 -16.13 22.71 1.11
N ASP A 16 -15.96 23.08 -0.16
CA ASP A 16 -15.03 22.43 -1.07
C ASP A 16 -13.57 22.58 -0.60
N LYS A 17 -13.22 23.73 -0.03
CA LYS A 17 -11.91 23.99 0.55
C LYS A 17 -11.67 23.12 1.79
N ASP A 18 -12.62 23.09 2.72
CA ASP A 18 -12.50 22.34 3.97
C ASP A 18 -12.44 20.82 3.71
N ILE A 19 -13.22 20.32 2.73
CA ILE A 19 -13.14 18.92 2.29
C ILE A 19 -11.76 18.60 1.74
N LYS A 20 -11.21 19.45 0.86
CA LYS A 20 -9.86 19.25 0.29
C LYS A 20 -8.79 19.20 1.38
N GLU A 21 -8.80 20.15 2.30
CA GLU A 21 -7.81 20.20 3.39
C GLU A 21 -7.90 18.97 4.29
N SER A 22 -9.12 18.55 4.64
CA SER A 22 -9.35 17.35 5.46
C SER A 22 -8.87 16.07 4.76
N VAL A 23 -9.18 15.92 3.47
CA VAL A 23 -8.73 14.76 2.66
C VAL A 23 -7.22 14.73 2.54
N ILE A 24 -6.56 15.86 2.23
CA ILE A 24 -5.10 15.94 2.13
C ILE A 24 -4.46 15.56 3.46
N LYS A 25 -4.94 16.12 4.58
CA LYS A 25 -4.39 15.83 5.91
C LYS A 25 -4.57 14.36 6.32
N ALA A 26 -5.71 13.76 5.96
CA ALA A 26 -5.94 12.34 6.19
C ALA A 26 -5.02 11.46 5.33
N ILE A 27 -4.76 11.86 4.08
CA ILE A 27 -3.83 11.16 3.18
C ILE A 27 -2.39 11.32 3.66
N ASP A 28 -1.93 12.51 4.04
CA ASP A 28 -0.55 12.72 4.52
C ASP A 28 -0.22 11.86 5.75
N GLY A 29 -1.19 11.63 6.64
CA GLY A 29 -1.05 10.69 7.77
C GLY A 29 -0.99 9.21 7.36
N LEU A 30 -1.51 8.87 6.17
CA LEU A 30 -1.44 7.53 5.56
C LEU A 30 -0.22 7.36 4.65
N VAL A 31 0.34 8.45 4.13
CA VAL A 31 1.62 8.53 3.40
C VAL A 31 2.77 8.78 4.40
N ALA A 32 2.68 8.18 5.58
CA ALA A 32 3.86 8.05 6.43
C ALA A 32 4.91 7.26 5.64
N GLU A 33 6.14 7.78 5.57
CA GLU A 33 7.26 7.24 4.80
C GLU A 33 7.27 5.71 4.81
N ASP A 34 7.24 5.10 3.62
CA ASP A 34 7.15 3.65 3.50
C ASP A 34 8.32 2.99 4.22
N ARG A 35 7.99 2.02 5.08
CA ARG A 35 8.96 1.43 5.99
C ARG A 35 9.98 0.61 5.21
N ILE A 36 11.24 1.03 5.29
CA ILE A 36 12.37 0.27 4.76
C ILE A 36 12.73 -0.84 5.74
N MET A 37 12.76 -2.08 5.26
CA MET A 37 13.02 -3.28 6.05
C MET A 37 14.25 -4.06 5.55
N THR A 38 14.93 -4.73 6.47
CA THR A 38 15.98 -5.72 6.19
C THR A 38 15.39 -7.11 5.91
N LYS A 39 16.20 -8.04 5.38
CA LYS A 39 15.80 -9.45 5.22
C LYS A 39 15.25 -10.06 6.52
N LYS A 40 15.90 -9.77 7.66
CA LYS A 40 15.48 -10.27 8.98
C LYS A 40 14.12 -9.72 9.37
N GLU A 41 13.92 -8.41 9.23
CA GLU A 41 12.64 -7.79 9.58
C GLU A 41 11.49 -8.27 8.72
N VAL A 42 11.69 -8.43 7.40
CA VAL A 42 10.67 -8.99 6.50
C VAL A 42 10.35 -10.44 6.90
N ALA A 43 11.37 -11.28 7.09
CA ALA A 43 11.18 -12.66 7.50
C ALA A 43 10.41 -12.78 8.83
N THR A 44 10.76 -11.96 9.82
CA THR A 44 10.04 -11.90 11.10
C THR A 44 8.61 -11.40 10.93
N PHE A 45 8.39 -10.33 10.16
CA PHE A 45 7.08 -9.72 10.00
C PHE A 45 6.09 -10.66 9.29
N PHE A 46 6.53 -11.30 8.21
CA PHE A 46 5.71 -12.24 7.44
C PHE A 46 5.75 -13.67 7.99
N GLN A 47 6.46 -13.89 9.09
CA GLN A 47 6.63 -15.21 9.74
C GLN A 47 7.13 -16.30 8.77
N VAL A 48 8.10 -15.95 7.94
CA VAL A 48 8.75 -16.87 7.00
C VAL A 48 10.21 -17.05 7.34
N SER A 49 10.80 -18.16 6.91
CA SER A 49 12.24 -18.38 7.06
C SER A 49 13.02 -17.48 6.08
N ILE A 50 14.29 -17.16 6.40
CA ILE A 50 15.17 -16.43 5.47
C ILE A 50 15.33 -17.17 4.13
N PRO A 51 15.56 -18.50 4.09
CA PRO A 51 15.59 -19.23 2.83
C PRO A 51 14.29 -19.09 2.02
N THR A 52 13.12 -19.10 2.69
CA THR A 52 11.83 -18.88 2.03
C THR A 52 11.76 -17.47 1.42
N LEU A 53 12.19 -16.45 2.17
CA LEU A 53 12.26 -15.08 1.65
C LEU A 53 13.19 -14.99 0.43
N GLU A 54 14.32 -15.69 0.43
CA GLU A 54 15.24 -15.73 -0.71
C GLU A 54 14.65 -16.43 -1.93
N ALA A 55 13.87 -17.50 -1.73
CA ALA A 55 13.09 -18.10 -2.81
C ALA A 55 12.06 -17.11 -3.37
N MET A 56 11.36 -16.35 -2.51
CA MET A 56 10.43 -15.29 -2.95
C MET A 56 11.14 -14.19 -3.74
N MET A 57 12.38 -13.84 -3.37
CA MET A 57 13.21 -12.91 -4.15
C MET A 57 13.53 -13.46 -5.54
N CYS A 58 13.85 -14.75 -5.66
CA CYS A 58 14.03 -15.41 -6.95
C CYS A 58 12.72 -15.42 -7.78
N ASP A 59 11.57 -15.55 -7.11
CA ASP A 59 10.22 -15.50 -7.72
C ASP A 59 9.74 -14.08 -8.09
N GLY A 60 10.59 -13.06 -7.89
CA GLY A 60 10.34 -11.68 -8.28
C GLY A 60 9.76 -10.78 -7.19
N LEU A 61 9.95 -11.10 -5.91
CA LEU A 61 9.65 -10.17 -4.82
C LEU A 61 10.48 -8.88 -4.98
N PRO A 62 9.88 -7.66 -4.93
CA PRO A 62 10.63 -6.42 -5.07
C PRO A 62 11.64 -6.18 -3.94
N TYR A 63 12.87 -5.82 -4.29
CA TYR A 63 13.91 -5.43 -3.34
C TYR A 63 14.90 -4.46 -3.96
N PHE A 64 15.63 -3.74 -3.11
CA PHE A 64 16.73 -2.86 -3.48
C PHE A 64 18.04 -3.47 -2.97
N LYS A 65 19.07 -3.50 -3.83
CA LYS A 65 20.39 -4.00 -3.47
C LYS A 65 21.46 -2.95 -3.76
N ARG A 66 22.24 -2.60 -2.74
CA ARG A 66 23.43 -1.75 -2.85
C ARG A 66 24.63 -2.49 -2.29
N GLY A 67 25.49 -3.00 -3.16
CA GLY A 67 26.58 -3.90 -2.77
C GLY A 67 26.02 -5.17 -2.12
N GLN A 68 26.40 -5.42 -0.85
CA GLN A 68 25.92 -6.56 -0.07
C GLN A 68 24.64 -6.26 0.72
N VAL A 69 24.18 -5.01 0.74
CA VAL A 69 23.02 -4.60 1.54
C VAL A 69 21.75 -4.75 0.72
N VAL A 70 20.81 -5.55 1.24
CA VAL A 70 19.46 -5.73 0.68
C VAL A 70 18.43 -5.04 1.57
N ARG A 71 17.50 -4.32 0.94
CA ARG A 71 16.38 -3.61 1.57
C ARG A 71 15.08 -3.85 0.84
N PHE A 72 13.99 -3.72 1.56
CA PHE A 72 12.63 -3.92 1.07
C PHE A 72 11.78 -2.74 1.47
N LEU A 73 10.85 -2.37 0.61
CA LEU A 73 9.78 -1.44 0.95
C LEU A 73 8.57 -2.24 1.42
N TYR A 74 8.03 -1.91 2.59
CA TYR A 74 6.93 -2.65 3.18
C TYR A 74 5.73 -2.71 2.24
N SER A 75 5.33 -1.58 1.64
CA SER A 75 4.20 -1.52 0.71
C SER A 75 4.36 -2.52 -0.45
N GLN A 76 5.54 -2.55 -1.07
CA GLN A 76 5.83 -3.41 -2.22
C GLN A 76 5.79 -4.90 -1.87
N VAL A 77 6.30 -5.27 -0.70
CA VAL A 77 6.26 -6.66 -0.23
C VAL A 77 4.81 -7.07 0.02
N VAL A 78 4.03 -6.23 0.70
CA VAL A 78 2.60 -6.50 0.97
C VAL A 78 1.82 -6.66 -0.33
N ASP A 79 2.00 -5.78 -1.29
CA ASP A 79 1.28 -5.82 -2.56
C ASP A 79 1.67 -7.05 -3.39
N TRP A 80 2.94 -7.40 -3.43
CA TRP A 80 3.39 -8.64 -4.07
C TRP A 80 2.75 -9.87 -3.44
N VAL A 81 2.72 -9.97 -2.11
CA VAL A 81 2.10 -11.11 -1.41
C VAL A 81 0.61 -11.21 -1.74
N LYS A 82 -0.11 -10.08 -1.78
CA LYS A 82 -1.53 -10.04 -2.18
C LYS A 82 -1.76 -10.55 -3.60
N THR A 83 -0.85 -10.31 -4.54
CA THR A 83 -1.00 -10.84 -5.91
C THR A 83 -0.86 -12.36 -5.95
N LYS A 84 0.02 -12.94 -5.13
CA LYS A 84 0.23 -14.39 -5.08
C LYS A 84 -0.93 -15.11 -4.39
N THR A 85 -1.58 -14.51 -3.40
CA THR A 85 -2.74 -15.15 -2.72
C THR A 85 -4.00 -15.21 -3.59
N LYS A 86 -4.28 -14.17 -4.40
CA LYS A 86 -5.45 -14.15 -5.31
C LYS A 86 -5.46 -15.31 -6.31
N THR A 87 -4.29 -15.70 -6.81
CA THR A 87 -4.18 -16.81 -7.79
C THR A 87 -4.53 -18.20 -7.24
N LYS A 88 -4.55 -18.39 -5.91
CA LYS A 88 -4.95 -19.68 -5.30
C LYS A 88 -6.47 -19.83 -5.17
N THR A 89 -7.21 -18.73 -4.99
CA THR A 89 -8.67 -18.80 -4.79
C THR A 89 -9.41 -19.11 -6.09
N GLU A 90 -8.92 -18.64 -7.25
CA GLU A 90 -9.56 -18.92 -8.55
C GLU A 90 -9.33 -20.35 -9.05
N LYS A 91 -8.22 -21.01 -8.68
CA LYS A 91 -7.92 -22.39 -9.12
C LYS A 91 -8.69 -23.47 -8.38
N ASN A 92 -9.17 -23.19 -7.17
CA ASN A 92 -9.97 -24.13 -6.38
C ASN A 92 -11.48 -24.07 -6.69
N ALA A 93 -11.94 -23.14 -7.53
CA ALA A 93 -13.35 -23.02 -7.91
C ALA A 93 -13.78 -24.00 -9.03
N TYR A 94 -12.84 -24.74 -9.65
CA TYR A 94 -13.09 -25.56 -10.85
C TYR A 94 -12.80 -27.07 -10.69
N HIS A 95 -12.77 -27.61 -9.46
CA HIS A 95 -12.59 -29.06 -9.23
C HIS A 95 -13.80 -29.73 -8.57
N ILE A 96 -15.01 -29.34 -8.97
CA ILE A 96 -16.21 -30.17 -8.77
C ILE A 96 -16.68 -30.62 -10.17
N GLY A 97 -16.17 -31.78 -10.57
CA GLY A 97 -16.56 -32.54 -11.76
C GLY A 97 -16.38 -34.02 -11.44
#